data_AF-A0A2E0JDF6-F1
#
_entry.id   AF-A0A2E0JDF6-F1
#
_cell.length_a   1.000
_cell.length_b   1.000
_cell.length_c   1.000
_cell.angle_alpha   90.00
_cell.angle_beta   90.00
_cell.angle_gamma   90.00
#
_symmetry.space_group_name_H-M   'P 1'
#
loop_
_entity.id
_entity.type
_entity.pdbx_description
1 polymer ?
#
loop_
_entity_poly.entity_id
_entity_poly.type
_entity_poly.pdbx_seq_one_letter_code
_entity_poly.pdbx_strand_id
1 'polypeptide(L)' 'MSFLSGEDTTVAYVQGDKTLAMHHCPTCGCTTHWSPRDQGNRMAINARLMEPGAIAGLRIRHFDGAETFGFLD' A
#
# COMPACT_ATOMS: atom_id res chain seq x y z
N MET A 1 -3.22 12.56 2.02
CA MET A 1 -1.88 12.23 1.51
C MET A 1 -1.43 13.38 0.61
N SER A 2 -0.15 13.69 0.55
CA SER A 2 0.40 14.61 -0.43
C SER A 2 1.39 13.87 -1.32
N PHE A 3 1.28 14.06 -2.62
CA PHE A 3 2.26 13.55 -3.58
C PHE A 3 3.27 14.65 -3.86
N LEU A 4 4.55 14.28 -3.88
CA LEU A 4 5.60 15.17 -4.37
C LEU A 4 5.54 15.27 -5.91
N SER A 5 5.11 14.19 -6.58
CA SER A 5 4.95 14.10 -8.03
C SER A 5 4.18 12.83 -8.43
N GLY A 6 3.61 12.81 -9.63
CA GLY A 6 3.11 11.57 -10.26
C GLY A 6 1.80 11.05 -9.69
N GLU A 7 1.00 11.89 -9.03
CA GLU A 7 -0.32 11.51 -8.51
C GLU A 7 -1.25 11.04 -9.63
N ASP A 8 -1.41 11.88 -10.67
CA ASP A 8 -2.29 11.64 -11.81
C ASP A 8 -1.80 10.56 -12.78
N THR A 9 -0.63 9.96 -12.51
CA THR A 9 -0.02 8.96 -13.40
C THR A 9 -0.11 7.54 -12.85
N THR A 10 -0.57 7.35 -11.61
CA THR A 10 -0.75 6.00 -11.05
C THR A 10 -1.96 5.30 -11.66
N VAL A 11 -1.88 3.98 -11.81
CA VAL A 11 -3.03 3.15 -12.20
C VAL A 11 -3.62 2.50 -10.96
N ALA A 12 -4.92 2.68 -10.77
CA ALA A 12 -5.67 2.14 -9.64
C ALA A 12 -6.29 0.77 -9.97
N TYR A 13 -6.01 -0.21 -9.13
CA TYR A 13 -6.69 -1.51 -9.11
C TYR A 13 -7.70 -1.56 -7.96
N VAL A 14 -8.94 -1.95 -8.27
CA VAL A 14 -10.04 -2.03 -7.30
C VAL A 14 -10.67 -3.42 -7.40
N GLN A 15 -10.81 -4.09 -6.26
CA GLN A 15 -11.31 -5.45 -6.16
C GLN A 15 -12.40 -5.54 -5.07
N GLY A 16 -13.20 -6.62 -5.12
CA GLY A 16 -14.06 -7.03 -4.01
C GLY A 16 -15.18 -6.04 -3.73
N ASP A 17 -15.32 -5.69 -2.45
CA ASP A 17 -16.28 -4.69 -1.94
C ASP A 17 -16.02 -3.26 -2.43
N LYS A 18 -14.91 -3.04 -3.13
CA LYS A 18 -14.50 -1.77 -3.74
C LYS A 18 -14.29 -0.64 -2.73
N THR A 19 -13.92 -0.97 -1.50
CA THR A 19 -13.68 -0.01 -0.41
C THR A 19 -12.31 0.67 -0.48
N LEU A 20 -11.34 0.08 -1.19
CA LEU A 20 -9.99 0.62 -1.37
C LEU A 20 -9.49 0.51 -2.82
N ALA A 21 -8.49 1.32 -3.16
CA ALA A 21 -7.77 1.28 -4.42
C ALA A 21 -6.27 1.04 -4.18
N MET A 22 -5.70 0.05 -4.86
CA MET A 22 -4.25 -0.20 -4.89
C MET A 22 -3.63 0.50 -6.09
N HIS A 23 -2.67 1.40 -5.84
CA HIS A 23 -2.05 2.22 -6.86
C HIS A 23 -0.66 1.69 -7.23
N HIS A 24 -0.39 1.58 -8.53
CA HIS A 24 0.92 1.24 -9.07
C HIS A 24 1.39 2.20 -10.14
N CYS A 25 2.71 2.29 -10.33
CA CYS A 25 3.31 3.04 -11.43
C CYS A 25 3.14 2.25 -12.74
N PRO A 26 2.57 2.82 -13.82
CA PRO A 26 2.42 2.12 -15.09
C PRO A 26 3.76 1.88 -15.81
N THR A 27 4.83 2.59 -15.42
CA THR A 27 6.15 2.47 -16.06
C THR A 27 6.97 1.32 -15.47
N CYS A 28 7.08 1.23 -14.14
CA CYS A 28 7.89 0.20 -13.48
C CYS A 28 7.07 -0.93 -12.83
N GLY A 29 5.75 -0.79 -12.73
CA GLY A 29 4.87 -1.76 -12.10
C GLY A 29 4.90 -1.79 -10.57
N CYS A 30 5.73 -0.97 -9.92
CA CYS A 30 5.79 -0.95 -8.45
C CYS A 30 4.48 -0.43 -7.83
N THR A 31 3.91 -1.19 -6.91
CA THR A 31 2.83 -0.72 -6.02
C THR A 31 3.39 0.32 -5.06
N THR A 32 2.77 1.50 -5.01
CA THR A 32 3.25 2.62 -4.18
C THR A 32 2.47 2.74 -2.88
N HIS A 33 1.14 2.64 -2.95
CA HIS A 33 0.25 2.78 -1.81
C HIS A 33 -1.12 2.17 -2.12
N TRP A 34 -1.96 2.06 -1.08
CA TRP A 34 -3.40 1.95 -1.26
C TRP A 34 -4.10 3.11 -0.57
N SER A 35 -5.23 3.54 -1.11
CA SER A 35 -6.08 4.60 -0.58
C SER A 35 -7.52 4.11 -0.39
N PRO A 36 -8.25 4.64 0.61
CA PRO A 36 -9.67 4.34 0.74
C PRO A 36 -10.44 5.04 -0.39
N ARG A 37 -11.47 4.38 -0.93
CA ARG A 37 -12.34 4.97 -1.97
C ARG A 37 -13.52 5.75 -1.40
N ASP A 38 -14.00 5.31 -0.23
CA ASP A 38 -15.13 5.92 0.47
C ASP A 38 -14.68 6.52 1.82
N GLN A 39 -15.46 6.32 2.88
CA GLN A 39 -15.17 6.82 4.21
C GLN A 39 -14.02 6.04 4.85
N GLY A 40 -12.95 6.73 5.18
CA GLY A 40 -11.82 6.17 5.89
C GLY A 40 -10.62 7.12 5.86
N ASN A 41 -9.84 7.12 6.93
CA ASN A 41 -8.58 7.87 7.02
C ASN A 41 -7.36 6.97 7.04
N ARG A 42 -7.56 5.65 6.90
CA ARG A 42 -6.48 4.67 6.82
C ARG A 42 -6.01 4.54 5.38
N MET A 43 -4.70 4.38 5.25
CA MET A 43 -3.99 4.07 4.03
C MET A 43 -2.72 3.31 4.39
N ALA A 44 -2.04 2.72 3.41
CA ALA A 44 -0.68 2.24 3.62
C ALA A 44 0.21 2.55 2.41
N ILE A 45 1.50 2.64 2.66
CA ILE A 45 2.54 2.84 1.66
C ILE A 45 3.39 1.58 1.54
N ASN A 46 4.02 1.38 0.39
CA ASN A 46 5.02 0.34 0.21
C ASN A 46 6.36 0.80 0.78
N ALA A 47 6.63 0.44 2.05
CA ALA A 47 7.85 0.81 2.75
C ALA A 47 9.13 0.33 2.04
N ARG A 48 9.06 -0.71 1.18
CA ARG A 48 10.22 -1.18 0.40
C ARG A 48 10.72 -0.18 -0.65
N LEU A 49 9.92 0.86 -0.95
CA LEU A 49 10.32 1.96 -1.84
C LEU A 49 11.00 3.13 -1.09
N MET A 50 11.08 3.05 0.24
CA MET A 50 11.78 4.05 1.06
C MET A 50 13.29 3.78 1.07
N GLU A 51 14.05 4.74 1.57
CA GLU A 51 15.48 4.56 1.83
C GLU A 51 15.69 3.36 2.79
N PRO A 52 16.58 2.41 2.48
CA PRO A 52 16.74 1.19 3.27
C PRO A 52 17.07 1.40 4.75
N GLY A 53 17.95 2.37 5.07
CA GLY A 53 18.29 2.74 6.44
C GLY A 53 17.09 3.25 7.25
N ALA A 54 16.14 3.94 6.62
CA ALA A 54 14.91 4.41 7.26
C ALA A 54 13.98 3.27 7.73
N ILE A 55 14.07 2.08 7.12
CA ILE A 55 13.20 0.94 7.46
C ILE A 55 13.92 -0.21 8.17
N ALA A 56 15.26 -0.18 8.24
CA ALA A 56 16.08 -1.31 8.70
C ALA A 56 15.77 -1.80 10.13
N GLY A 57 15.34 -0.89 11.02
CA GLY A 57 15.03 -1.21 12.42
C GLY A 57 13.56 -1.49 12.71
N LEU A 58 12.68 -1.42 11.71
CA LEU A 58 11.24 -1.58 11.93
C LEU A 58 10.90 -3.05 12.22
N ARG A 59 10.08 -3.28 13.24
CA ARG A 59 9.50 -4.60 13.52
C ARG A 59 8.54 -4.99 12.40
N ILE A 60 8.84 -6.06 11.68
CA ILE A 60 7.96 -6.63 10.66
C ILE A 60 7.07 -7.69 11.29
N ARG A 61 5.75 -7.51 11.14
CA ARG A 61 4.75 -8.52 11.52
C ARG A 61 4.21 -9.17 10.26
N HIS A 62 4.16 -10.50 10.24
CA HIS A 62 3.58 -11.24 9.13
C HIS A 62 2.10 -11.44 9.38
N PHE A 63 1.27 -10.90 8.48
CA PHE A 63 -0.18 -11.09 8.50
C PHE A 63 -0.54 -12.20 7.51
N ASP A 64 -1.19 -13.24 7.99
CA ASP A 64 -1.78 -14.29 7.17
C ASP A 64 -3.20 -13.88 6.78
N GLY A 65 -3.34 -13.33 5.58
CA GLY A 65 -4.63 -12.98 5.01
C GLY A 65 -5.35 -14.13 4.29
N ALA A 66 -4.76 -15.33 4.24
CA ALA A 66 -5.29 -16.45 3.47
C ALA A 66 -6.10 -17.43 4.32
N GLU A 67 -5.60 -17.80 5.51
CA GLU A 67 -6.23 -18.83 6.33
C GLU A 67 -6.76 -18.29 7.67
N THR A 68 -5.86 -17.77 8.51
CA THR A 68 -6.18 -17.38 9.89
C THR A 68 -6.74 -15.97 10.00
N PHE A 69 -6.49 -15.13 9.00
CA PHE A 69 -6.81 -13.69 9.04
C PHE A 69 -6.21 -12.99 10.26
N GLY A 70 -4.99 -13.41 10.64
CA GLY A 70 -4.31 -12.99 11.86
C GLY A 70 -2.83 -12.71 11.65
N PHE A 71 -2.17 -12.17 12.67
CA PHE A 71 -0.71 -12.09 12.65
C PHE A 71 -0.11 -13.40 13.15
N LEU A 72 1.01 -13.80 12.54
CA LEU A 72 1.71 -15.07 12.81
C LEU A 72 2.77 -14.95 13.91
N ASP A 73 2.80 -13.82 14.60
CA ASP A 73 3.78 -13.47 15.63
C ASP A 73 3.18 -13.39 17.03
#